data_AF-A0AAE3M232-F1
#
_entry.id   AF-A0AAE3M232-F1
#
_cell.length_a   1.000
_cell.length_b   1.000
_cell.length_c   1.000
_cell.angle_alpha   90.00
_cell.angle_beta   90.00
_cell.angle_gamma   90.00
#
_symmetry.space_group_name_H-M   'P 1'
#
loop_
_entity.id
_entity.type
_entity.pdbx_description
1 polymer ?
#
loop_
_entity_poly.entity_id
_entity_poly.type
_entity_poly.pdbx_seq_one_letter_code
_entity_poly.pdbx_strand_id
1 'polypeptide(L)'
;MKNLLDIIADSIKVQHNVNVARIDDDILQIDKGESPRFIDFSFENEARIGIGGVVEFLPYTESGEDMIKRFYKILSCRVERITFRKGQMVYKVHYNLILPNGEKEIFGTHMTWLFPYWRKTTSKINIEGPIISEQEVNNEIERIRTTYNTQ
;
A
#
# COMPACT_ATOMS: atom_id res chain seq x y z
N MET A 1 20.41 -6.15 -13.04
CA MET A 1 19.80 -5.64 -11.81
C MET A 1 19.11 -6.81 -11.11
N LYS A 2 19.46 -7.15 -9.86
CA LYS A 2 18.44 -7.76 -8.98
C LYS A 2 17.24 -6.83 -9.06
N ASN A 3 16.08 -7.34 -9.43
CA ASN A 3 14.88 -6.52 -9.62
C ASN A 3 14.65 -5.75 -8.31
N LEU A 4 14.45 -4.43 -8.37
CA LEU A 4 14.23 -3.57 -7.18
C LEU A 4 13.19 -4.18 -6.24
N LEU A 5 12.18 -4.82 -6.81
CA LEU A 5 11.12 -5.53 -6.08
C LEU A 5 11.63 -6.73 -5.29
N ASP A 6 12.67 -7.43 -5.74
CA ASP A 6 13.30 -8.51 -4.95
C ASP A 6 14.02 -7.95 -3.73
N ILE A 7 14.70 -6.80 -3.87
CA ILE A 7 15.37 -6.15 -2.75
C ILE A 7 14.35 -5.71 -1.69
N ILE A 8 13.24 -5.11 -2.12
CA ILE A 8 12.13 -4.72 -1.23
C ILE A 8 11.44 -5.94 -0.63
N ALA A 9 11.23 -7.01 -1.41
CA ALA A 9 10.60 -8.23 -0.91
C ALA A 9 11.47 -8.91 0.17
N ASP A 10 12.78 -9.01 -0.07
CA ASP A 10 13.72 -9.65 0.85
C ASP A 10 13.85 -8.87 2.17
N SER A 11 13.86 -7.53 2.13
CA SER A 11 13.92 -6.71 3.35
C SER A 11 12.70 -6.93 4.24
N ILE A 12 11.51 -7.07 3.64
CA ILE A 12 10.24 -7.18 4.37
C ILE A 12 9.97 -8.62 4.84
N LYS A 13 10.29 -9.64 4.03
CA LYS A 13 10.06 -11.06 4.37
C LYS A 13 10.82 -11.50 5.62
N VAL A 14 12.06 -11.05 5.78
CA VAL A 14 12.94 -11.54 6.86
C VAL A 14 12.49 -11.01 8.23
N GLN A 15 11.81 -9.88 8.28
CA GLN A 15 11.57 -9.14 9.53
C GLN A 15 10.13 -9.26 10.05
N HIS A 16 9.16 -9.67 9.22
CA HIS A 16 7.75 -9.60 9.58
C HIS A 16 6.97 -10.87 9.20
N ASN A 17 6.04 -11.27 10.07
CA ASN A 17 5.09 -12.36 9.79
C ASN A 17 3.99 -11.87 8.83
N VAL A 18 4.39 -11.56 7.60
CA VAL A 18 3.54 -11.07 6.51
C VAL A 18 3.77 -11.89 5.26
N ASN A 19 2.72 -12.06 4.47
CA ASN A 19 2.87 -12.70 3.17
C ASN A 19 3.39 -11.66 2.18
N VAL A 20 4.50 -11.97 1.51
CA VAL A 20 5.07 -11.12 0.47
C VAL A 20 5.09 -11.93 -0.82
N ALA A 21 4.25 -11.52 -1.76
CA ALA A 21 4.02 -12.20 -3.01
C ALA A 21 4.51 -11.37 -4.19
N ARG A 22 5.29 -12.00 -5.07
CA ARG A 22 5.51 -11.50 -6.43
C ARG A 22 4.31 -11.95 -7.24
N ILE A 23 3.46 -11.00 -7.62
CA ILE A 23 2.27 -11.27 -8.45
C ILE A 23 2.68 -11.42 -9.91
N ASP A 24 3.66 -10.62 -10.33
CA ASP A 24 4.29 -10.64 -11.64
C ASP A 24 5.75 -10.15 -11.53
N ASP A 25 6.46 -10.12 -12.65
CA ASP A 25 7.82 -9.59 -12.77
C ASP A 25 7.91 -8.10 -12.39
N ASP A 26 6.81 -7.37 -12.49
CA ASP A 26 6.75 -5.92 -12.18
C ASP A 26 5.84 -5.58 -10.99
N ILE A 27 5.28 -6.58 -10.29
CA ILE A 27 4.29 -6.37 -9.22
C ILE A 27 4.70 -7.07 -7.92
N LEU A 28 4.76 -6.30 -6.83
CA LEU A 28 4.97 -6.78 -5.47
C LEU A 28 3.76 -6.47 -4.60
N GLN A 29 3.23 -7.48 -3.92
CA GLN A 29 2.14 -7.36 -2.97
C GLN A 29 2.57 -7.85 -1.58
N ILE A 30 2.13 -7.13 -0.55
CA ILE A 30 2.37 -7.46 0.85
C ILE A 30 1.03 -7.54 1.56
N ASP A 31 0.71 -8.74 2.06
CA ASP A 31 -0.53 -9.00 2.77
C ASP A 31 -0.30 -9.02 4.28
N LYS A 32 -1.00 -8.12 4.96
CA LYS A 32 -1.16 -8.11 6.41
C LYS A 32 -2.61 -7.76 6.74
N GLY A 33 -3.45 -8.77 6.94
CA GLY A 33 -4.88 -8.58 7.23
C GLY A 33 -5.74 -8.48 5.97
N GLU A 34 -6.73 -7.59 5.98
CA GLU A 34 -7.74 -7.51 4.91
C GLU A 34 -7.44 -6.43 3.85
N SER A 35 -6.34 -5.67 4.02
CA SER A 35 -5.94 -4.57 3.13
C SER A 35 -4.53 -4.83 2.57
N PRO A 36 -4.41 -5.61 1.49
CA PRO A 36 -3.11 -5.83 0.84
C PRO A 36 -2.55 -4.51 0.33
N ARG A 37 -1.23 -4.34 0.45
CA ARG A 37 -0.50 -3.17 -0.03
C ARG A 37 0.37 -3.60 -1.19
N PHE A 38 0.38 -2.86 -2.29
CA PHE A 38 1.18 -3.25 -3.45
C PHE A 38 1.85 -2.07 -4.13
N ILE A 39 2.91 -2.40 -4.87
CA ILE A 39 3.57 -1.52 -5.83
C ILE A 39 3.69 -2.26 -7.16
N ASP A 40 3.42 -1.53 -8.24
CA ASP A 40 3.34 -2.05 -9.61
C ASP A 40 4.10 -1.09 -10.54
N PHE A 41 5.09 -1.63 -11.23
CA PHE A 41 5.97 -0.95 -12.18
C PHE A 41 5.71 -1.35 -13.64
N SER A 42 4.59 -2.02 -13.92
CA SER A 42 4.28 -2.57 -15.26
C SER A 42 4.03 -1.49 -16.31
N PHE A 43 3.90 -0.22 -15.92
CA PHE A 43 3.59 0.89 -16.81
C PHE A 43 4.86 1.67 -17.15
N GLU A 44 4.94 2.17 -18.38
CA GLU A 44 6.16 2.83 -18.91
C GLU A 44 6.46 4.19 -18.29
N ASN A 45 5.43 4.91 -17.81
CA ASN A 45 5.55 6.31 -17.38
C ASN A 45 5.10 6.57 -15.93
N GLU A 46 4.59 5.56 -15.24
CA GLU A 46 4.05 5.70 -13.89
C GLU A 46 4.24 4.41 -13.09
N ALA A 47 4.43 4.53 -11.77
CA ALA A 47 4.15 3.42 -10.87
C ALA A 47 2.75 3.55 -10.29
N ARG A 48 2.22 2.41 -9.87
CA ARG A 48 0.96 2.30 -9.17
C ARG A 48 1.21 1.77 -7.78
N ILE A 49 0.66 2.47 -6.79
CA ILE A 49 0.73 2.08 -5.38
C ILE A 49 -0.68 1.92 -4.87
N GLY A 50 -0.97 0.82 -4.20
CA GLY A 50 -2.34 0.52 -3.80
C GLY A 50 -2.52 -0.04 -2.40
N ILE A 51 -3.74 0.15 -1.90
CA ILE A 51 -4.27 -0.46 -0.68
C ILE A 51 -5.62 -1.10 -1.04
N GLY A 52 -5.70 -2.42 -1.00
CA GLY A 52 -6.86 -3.16 -1.46
C GLY A 52 -7.19 -2.83 -2.92
N GLY A 53 -8.40 -2.30 -3.16
CA GLY A 53 -8.88 -1.92 -4.49
C GLY A 53 -8.68 -0.45 -4.86
N VAL A 54 -7.91 0.32 -4.08
CA VAL A 54 -7.61 1.73 -4.36
C VAL A 54 -6.17 1.85 -4.85
N VAL A 55 -5.96 2.68 -5.87
CA VAL A 55 -4.66 2.88 -6.52
C VAL A 55 -4.36 4.37 -6.62
N GLU A 56 -3.16 4.76 -6.22
CA GLU A 56 -2.53 6.05 -6.52
C GLU A 56 -1.58 5.89 -7.70
N PHE A 57 -1.55 6.89 -8.57
CA PHE A 57 -0.71 6.94 -9.75
C PHE A 57 0.42 7.93 -9.50
N LEU A 58 1.66 7.48 -9.64
CA LEU A 58 2.85 8.30 -9.43
C LEU A 58 3.67 8.32 -10.71
N PRO A 59 3.84 9.47 -11.37
CA PRO A 59 4.67 9.55 -12.56
C PRO A 59 6.11 9.19 -12.21
N TYR A 60 6.82 8.55 -13.15
CA TYR A 60 8.26 8.34 -12.99
C TYR A 60 8.99 9.67 -13.00
N THR A 61 9.42 10.11 -11.83
CA THR A 61 10.42 11.18 -11.69
C THR A 61 11.81 10.59 -11.95
N GLU A 62 12.79 11.44 -12.28
CA GLU A 62 14.15 11.01 -12.63
C GLU A 62 14.82 10.11 -11.57
N SER A 63 14.41 10.20 -10.30
CA SER A 63 15.03 9.45 -9.20
C SER A 63 14.30 8.15 -8.83
N GLY A 64 13.03 7.96 -9.24
CA GLY A 64 12.16 6.86 -8.80
C GLY A 64 11.94 6.72 -7.28
N GLU A 65 12.59 7.55 -6.49
CA GLU A 65 12.69 7.47 -5.03
C GLU A 65 11.37 7.84 -4.35
N ASP A 66 10.62 8.76 -4.95
CA ASP A 66 9.33 9.23 -4.43
C ASP A 66 8.32 8.09 -4.35
N MET A 67 8.37 7.15 -5.29
CA MET A 67 7.49 5.99 -5.33
C MET A 67 7.85 4.98 -4.24
N ILE A 68 9.14 4.70 -4.08
CA ILE A 68 9.65 3.84 -3.02
C ILE A 68 9.28 4.42 -1.65
N LYS A 69 9.51 5.73 -1.46
CA LYS A 69 9.11 6.45 -0.25
C LYS A 69 7.61 6.38 0.01
N ARG A 70 6.78 6.58 -1.02
CA ARG A 70 5.33 6.48 -0.89
C ARG A 70 4.90 5.05 -0.52
N PHE A 71 5.51 4.04 -1.12
CA PHE A 71 5.24 2.64 -0.79
C PHE A 71 5.62 2.32 0.66
N TYR A 72 6.82 2.71 1.09
CA TYR A 72 7.23 2.53 2.48
C TYR A 72 6.36 3.32 3.46
N LYS A 73 5.88 4.53 3.11
CA LYS A 73 4.93 5.29 3.91
C LYS A 73 3.62 4.54 4.13
N ILE A 74 3.06 3.88 3.10
CA ILE A 74 1.83 3.09 3.29
C ILE A 74 2.06 1.83 4.14
N LEU A 75 3.28 1.30 4.15
CA LEU A 75 3.67 0.17 4.99
C LEU A 75 3.87 0.58 6.46
N SER A 76 4.40 1.78 6.71
CA SER A 76 4.70 2.26 8.07
C SER A 76 3.54 2.96 8.78
N CYS A 77 2.52 3.39 8.04
CA CYS A 77 1.32 3.99 8.63
C CYS A 77 0.32 2.92 9.09
N ARG A 78 -0.44 3.24 10.14
CA ARG A 78 -1.67 2.51 10.46
C ARG A 78 -2.71 2.82 9.39
N VAL A 79 -3.49 1.82 9.01
CA VAL A 79 -4.53 1.96 7.97
C VAL A 79 -5.90 1.83 8.62
N GLU A 80 -6.71 2.87 8.52
CA GLU A 80 -8.14 2.80 8.85
C GLU A 80 -8.91 2.41 7.59
N ARG A 81 -9.55 1.24 7.64
CA ARG A 81 -10.45 0.75 6.60
C ARG A 81 -11.89 0.90 7.05
N ILE A 82 -12.67 1.68 6.31
CA ILE A 82 -14.10 1.85 6.53
C ILE A 82 -14.84 1.09 5.44
N THR A 83 -15.47 -0.02 5.81
CA THR A 83 -16.24 -0.86 4.89
C THR A 83 -17.73 -0.55 5.02
N PHE A 84 -18.36 -0.09 3.95
CA PHE A 84 -19.78 0.19 3.87
C PHE A 84 -20.51 -0.96 3.17
N ARG A 85 -21.59 -1.42 3.80
CA ARG A 85 -22.40 -2.54 3.33
C ARG A 85 -23.85 -2.14 3.14
N LYS A 86 -24.52 -2.79 2.19
CA LYS A 86 -25.96 -2.77 1.94
C LYS A 86 -26.51 -4.18 2.13
N GLY A 87 -27.13 -4.44 3.28
CA GLY A 87 -27.32 -5.82 3.74
C GLY A 87 -25.97 -6.50 3.92
N GLN A 88 -25.71 -7.57 3.17
CA GLN A 88 -24.43 -8.30 3.20
C GLN A 88 -23.42 -7.85 2.12
N MET A 89 -23.84 -7.04 1.14
CA MET A 89 -23.00 -6.64 0.02
C MET A 89 -22.12 -5.44 0.39
N VAL A 90 -20.81 -5.56 0.23
CA VAL A 90 -19.88 -4.42 0.30
C VAL A 90 -20.06 -3.57 -0.96
N TYR A 91 -20.37 -2.29 -0.81
CA TYR A 91 -20.53 -1.39 -1.95
C TYR A 91 -19.48 -0.28 -2.00
N LYS A 92 -18.91 0.08 -0.85
CA LYS A 92 -17.89 1.13 -0.75
C LYS A 92 -16.88 0.74 0.33
N VAL A 93 -15.60 0.95 0.03
CA VAL A 93 -14.50 0.82 0.99
C VAL A 93 -13.67 2.10 0.91
N HIS A 94 -13.38 2.67 2.06
CA HIS A 94 -12.60 3.89 2.19
C HIS A 94 -11.37 3.60 3.05
N TYR A 95 -10.22 4.12 2.62
CA TYR A 95 -8.94 3.93 3.30
C TYR A 95 -8.36 5.27 3.71
N ASN A 96 -8.01 5.38 4.99
CA ASN A 96 -7.23 6.49 5.53
C ASN A 96 -5.90 5.97 6.08
N LEU A 97 -4.82 6.69 5.81
CA LEU A 97 -3.57 6.55 6.54
C LEU A 97 -3.67 7.38 7.82
N ILE A 98 -3.37 6.75 8.96
CA ILE A 98 -3.24 7.48 10.23
C ILE A 98 -1.76 7.81 10.39
N LEU A 99 -1.44 9.09 10.26
CA LEU A 99 -0.09 9.63 10.37
C LEU A 99 0.43 9.56 11.82
N PRO A 100 1.75 9.68 12.06
CA PRO A 100 2.32 9.64 13.42
C PRO A 100 1.76 10.72 14.35
N ASN A 101 1.36 11.87 13.81
CA ASN A 101 0.71 12.95 14.56
C ASN A 101 -0.78 12.68 14.88
N GLY A 102 -1.33 11.56 14.42
CA GLY A 102 -2.73 11.18 14.60
C GLY A 102 -3.69 11.72 13.53
N GLU A 103 -3.23 12.54 12.60
CA GLU A 103 -4.04 13.03 11.49
C GLU A 103 -4.37 11.90 10.51
N LYS A 104 -5.50 12.05 9.82
CA LYS A 104 -5.96 11.10 8.81
C LYS A 104 -5.75 11.69 7.42
N GLU A 105 -4.86 11.07 6.67
CA GLU A 105 -4.68 11.33 5.24
C GLU A 105 -5.57 10.37 4.45
N ILE A 106 -6.42 10.91 3.57
CA ILE A 106 -7.25 10.08 2.69
C ILE A 106 -6.35 9.44 1.64
N PHE A 107 -6.28 8.11 1.63
CA PHE A 107 -5.61 7.36 0.55
C PHE A 107 -6.56 7.18 -0.64
N GLY A 108 -7.82 6.84 -0.37
CA GLY A 108 -8.86 6.88 -1.39
C GLY A 108 -10.04 5.97 -1.12
N THR A 109 -10.88 5.83 -2.15
CA THR A 109 -12.16 5.12 -2.05
C THR A 109 -12.35 4.19 -3.24
N HIS A 110 -12.64 2.93 -2.96
CA HIS A 110 -13.11 1.97 -3.95
C HIS A 110 -14.62 1.79 -3.77
N MET A 111 -15.39 1.93 -4.85
CA MET A 111 -16.84 1.82 -4.83
C MET A 111 -17.35 1.08 -6.06
N THR A 112 -18.34 0.22 -5.88
CA THR A 112 -19.08 -0.38 -7.00
C THR A 112 -20.22 0.53 -7.44
N TRP A 113 -20.54 0.48 -8.74
CA TRP A 113 -21.70 1.16 -9.31
C TRP A 113 -23.03 0.49 -8.94
N LEU A 114 -23.00 -0.79 -8.51
CA LEU A 114 -24.20 -1.52 -8.11
C LEU A 114 -24.65 -1.13 -6.70
N PHE A 115 -25.67 -0.28 -6.61
CA PHE A 115 -26.15 0.27 -5.34
C PHE A 115 -27.59 -0.17 -5.04
N PRO A 116 -27.80 -1.26 -4.28
CA PRO A 116 -29.14 -1.69 -3.87
C PRO A 116 -29.70 -0.74 -2.80
N TYR A 117 -30.36 0.33 -3.26
CA TYR A 117 -30.85 1.43 -2.40
C TYR A 117 -31.86 0.98 -1.35
N TRP A 118 -32.64 -0.07 -1.63
CA TRP A 118 -33.67 -0.64 -0.75
C TRP A 118 -33.10 -1.44 0.44
N ARG A 119 -31.80 -1.75 0.46
CA ARG A 119 -31.19 -2.45 1.60
C ARG A 119 -30.67 -1.46 2.63
N LYS A 120 -30.73 -1.85 3.91
CA LYS A 120 -30.16 -1.08 5.03
C LYS A 120 -28.65 -0.91 4.86
N THR A 121 -28.17 0.30 5.08
CA THR A 121 -26.73 0.61 5.10
C THR A 121 -26.15 0.29 6.48
N THR A 122 -24.98 -0.35 6.51
CA THR A 122 -24.16 -0.50 7.71
C THR A 122 -22.70 -0.15 7.39
N SER A 123 -21.93 0.23 8.40
CA SER A 123 -20.48 0.45 8.27
C SER A 123 -19.74 -0.33 9.34
N LYS A 124 -18.50 -0.74 9.00
CA LYS A 124 -17.55 -1.34 9.93
C LYS A 124 -16.21 -0.62 9.75
N ILE A 125 -15.62 -0.18 10.86
CA ILE A 125 -14.27 0.39 10.89
C ILE A 125 -13.33 -0.71 11.37
N ASN A 126 -12.23 -0.91 10.65
CA ASN A 126 -11.11 -1.74 11.06
C ASN A 126 -9.84 -0.89 11.04
N ILE A 127 -9.05 -0.94 12.09
CA ILE A 127 -7.75 -0.25 12.13
C ILE A 127 -6.66 -1.31 12.11
N GLU A 128 -5.90 -1.32 11.02
CA GLU A 128 -4.78 -2.21 10.81
C GLU A 128 -3.51 -1.54 11.29
N GLY A 129 -2.69 -2.29 12.04
CA GLY A 129 -1.38 -1.84 12.47
C GLY A 129 -0.43 -1.62 11.28
N PRO A 130 0.68 -0.90 11.50
CA PRO A 130 1.71 -0.77 10.48
C PRO A 130 2.32 -2.13 10.17
N ILE A 131 2.78 -2.32 8.93
CA ILE A 131 3.51 -3.53 8.52
C ILE A 131 4.93 -3.49 9.10
N ILE A 132 5.60 -2.36 8.92
CA ILE A 132 6.97 -2.08 9.31
C ILE A 132 7.00 -0.80 10.18
N SER A 133 8.04 -0.58 10.95
CA SER A 133 8.22 0.67 11.69
C SER A 133 8.80 1.80 10.82
N GLU A 134 8.57 3.05 11.23
CA GLU A 134 9.14 4.22 10.55
C GLU A 134 10.68 4.25 10.62
N GLN A 135 11.26 3.73 11.71
CA GLN A 135 12.71 3.63 11.84
C GLN A 135 13.31 2.64 10.81
N GLU A 136 12.64 1.51 10.58
CA GLU A 136 13.03 0.53 9.56
C GLU A 136 12.92 1.13 8.15
N VAL A 137 11.88 1.91 7.87
CA VAL A 137 11.74 2.63 6.58
C VAL A 137 12.95 3.49 6.27
N ASN A 138 13.38 4.31 7.22
CA ASN A 138 14.50 5.23 7.01
C ASN A 138 15.80 4.46 6.73
N ASN A 139 16.03 3.36 7.44
CA ASN A 139 17.20 2.50 7.22
C ASN A 139 17.16 1.85 5.83
N GLU A 140 16.01 1.37 5.38
CA GLU A 140 15.91 0.72 4.07
C GLU A 140 15.99 1.70 2.90
N ILE A 141 15.45 2.91 3.02
CA ILE A 141 15.62 3.95 2.00
C ILE A 141 17.10 4.31 1.84
N GLU A 142 17.84 4.50 2.94
CA GLU A 142 19.28 4.79 2.90
C GLU A 142 20.09 3.63 2.30
N ARG A 143 19.71 2.39 2.61
CA ARG A 143 20.33 1.19 2.03
C ARG A 143 20.12 1.11 0.53
N ILE A 144 18.90 1.38 0.05
CA ILE A 144 18.58 1.41 -1.38
C ILE A 144 19.40 2.52 -2.06
N ARG A 145 19.41 3.74 -1.51
CA ARG A 145 20.21 4.86 -2.04
C ARG A 145 21.69 4.51 -2.20
N THR A 146 22.30 3.93 -1.16
CA THR A 146 23.72 3.54 -1.19
C THR A 146 23.97 2.47 -2.26
N THR A 147 23.06 1.50 -2.39
CA THR A 147 23.20 0.41 -3.37
C THR A 147 23.11 0.91 -4.82
N TYR A 148 22.25 1.88 -5.10
CA TYR A 148 22.04 2.43 -6.44
C TYR A 148 23.03 3.55 -6.81
N ASN A 149 23.50 4.36 -5.85
CA ASN A 149 24.50 5.41 -6.10
C ASN A 149 25.93 4.85 -6.32
N THR A 150 26.16 3.56 -6.07
CA THR A 150 27.47 2.90 -6.24
C THR A 150 27.56 2.12 -7.56
N GLN A 151 26.55 2.20 -8.43
CA GLN A 151 26.56 1.67 -9.80
C GLN A 151 26.73 2.81 -10.82
#